data_AF-M5ETT8-F1
#
_entry.id   AF-M5ETT8-F1
#
_cell.length_a   1.000
_cell.length_b   1.000
_cell.length_c   1.000
_cell.angle_alpha   90.00
_cell.angle_beta   90.00
_cell.angle_gamma   90.00
#
_symmetry.space_group_name_H-M   'P 1'
#
loop_
_entity.id
_entity.type
_entity.pdbx_description
1 polymer ?
#
loop_
_entity_poly.entity_id
_entity_poly.type
_entity_poly.pdbx_seq_one_letter_code
_entity_poly.pdbx_strand_id
1 'polypeptide(L)'
;MSLTYKAVQEVLRKAGIVMSKKGEVHRINFFSGLEDTAYYATDLQDVLDRGLAMSKGRPRSSDYARSAEERRMATRAHLAALPLMRLVVNREGGIADRSRG
;
A
#
# COMPACT_ATOMS: atom_id res chain seq x y z
N MET A 1 25.22 26.25 -1.00
CA MET A 1 24.05 26.12 -0.10
C MET A 1 24.12 24.77 0.57
N SER A 2 24.09 24.69 1.89
CA SER A 2 23.96 23.41 2.60
C SER A 2 22.52 22.90 2.46
N LEU A 3 22.36 21.62 2.10
CA LEU A 3 21.04 20.98 2.09
C LEU A 3 20.50 20.95 3.51
N THR A 4 19.29 21.46 3.71
CA THR A 4 18.63 21.42 5.03
C THR A 4 17.44 20.48 4.98
N TYR A 5 17.14 19.86 6.12
CA TYR A 5 15.96 19.00 6.29
C TYR A 5 14.67 19.70 5.82
N LYS A 6 14.48 20.97 6.22
CA LYS A 6 13.29 21.74 5.84
C LYS A 6 13.19 21.94 4.32
N ALA A 7 14.29 22.30 3.66
CA ALA A 7 14.31 22.48 2.21
C ALA A 7 13.96 21.19 1.47
N VAL A 8 14.56 20.06 1.86
CA VAL A 8 14.25 18.74 1.27
C VAL A 8 12.80 18.36 1.52
N GLN A 9 12.29 18.54 2.75
CA GLN A 9 10.91 18.23 3.10
C GLN A 9 9.90 19.03 2.27
N GLU A 10 10.15 20.32 2.02
CA GLU A 10 9.29 21.16 1.19
C GLU A 10 9.30 20.73 -0.28
N VAL A 11 10.48 20.42 -0.83
CA VAL A 11 10.61 19.92 -2.21
C VAL A 11 9.85 18.61 -2.38
N LEU A 12 10.05 17.65 -1.48
CA LEU A 12 9.39 16.35 -1.52
C LEU A 12 7.87 16.48 -1.34
N ARG A 13 7.40 17.35 -0.44
CA ARG A 13 5.97 17.59 -0.24
C ARG A 13 5.29 18.09 -1.51
N LYS A 14 5.93 19.01 -2.25
CA LYS A 14 5.41 19.49 -3.55
C LYS A 14 5.33 18.37 -4.59
N ALA A 15 6.19 17.36 -4.47
CA ALA A 15 6.19 16.17 -5.32
C ALA A 15 5.23 15.06 -4.85
N GLY A 16 4.44 15.28 -3.78
CA GLY A 16 3.51 14.29 -3.23
C GLY A 16 4.16 13.22 -2.35
N ILE A 17 5.40 13.46 -1.91
CA ILE A 17 6.17 12.59 -1.02
C ILE A 17 6.23 13.22 0.37
N VAL A 18 5.93 12.43 1.39
CA VAL A 18 6.01 12.83 2.80
C VAL A 18 7.34 12.38 3.36
N MET A 19 8.01 13.27 4.09
CA MET A 19 9.26 13.00 4.80
C MET A 19 9.07 13.18 6.32
N SER A 20 9.57 12.22 7.10
CA SER A 20 9.69 12.29 8.56
C SER A 20 11.11 11.91 9.02
N LYS A 21 11.48 12.25 10.26
CA LYS A 21 12.77 11.90 10.88
C LYS A 21 12.55 11.19 12.21
N LYS A 22 13.30 10.12 12.49
CA LYS A 22 13.37 9.44 13.79
C LYS A 22 14.85 9.16 14.12
N GLY A 23 15.37 9.79 15.18
CA GLY A 23 16.81 9.78 15.42
C GLY A 23 17.53 10.34 14.19
N GLU A 24 18.60 9.71 13.72
CA GLU A 24 19.31 10.12 12.50
C GLU A 24 18.74 9.54 11.19
N VAL A 25 17.65 8.78 11.26
CA VAL A 25 17.05 8.16 10.08
C VAL A 25 15.90 9.02 9.56
N HIS A 26 15.98 9.35 8.28
CA HIS A 26 14.90 9.94 7.50
C HIS A 26 14.06 8.85 6.86
N ARG A 27 12.74 9.03 6.86
CA ARG A 27 11.77 8.18 6.19
C ARG A 27 11.05 9.00 5.14
N ILE A 28 10.97 8.50 3.91
CA ILE A 28 10.14 9.07 2.85
C ILE A 28 9.12 8.06 2.35
N ASN A 29 7.93 8.54 1.97
CA ASN A 29 6.88 7.70 1.42
C ASN A 29 5.90 8.53 0.57
N PHE A 30 5.09 7.89 -0.26
CA PHE A 30 3.92 8.54 -0.87
C PHE A 30 2.97 9.06 0.22
N PHE A 31 2.23 10.13 -0.12
CA PHE A 31 1.05 10.48 0.66
C PHE A 31 0.10 9.27 0.73
N SER A 32 -0.31 8.90 1.96
CA SER A 32 -1.04 7.66 2.29
C SER A 32 -0.38 6.35 1.83
N GLY A 33 0.94 6.35 1.62
CA GLY A 33 1.70 5.15 1.25
C GLY A 33 1.77 4.12 2.39
N LEU A 34 1.75 2.85 2.01
CA LEU A 34 1.94 1.72 2.92
C LEU A 34 3.42 1.64 3.34
N GLU A 35 3.68 0.97 4.47
CA GLU A 35 5.02 0.89 5.05
C GLU A 35 6.05 0.19 4.14
N ASP A 36 5.61 -0.79 3.35
CA ASP A 36 6.40 -1.51 2.34
C ASP A 36 6.92 -0.61 1.20
N THR A 37 6.28 0.53 0.95
CA THR A 37 6.69 1.54 -0.03
C THR A 37 7.58 2.64 0.56
N ALA A 38 7.87 2.58 1.86
CA ALA A 38 8.73 3.56 2.52
C ALA A 38 10.21 3.34 2.19
N TYR A 39 10.96 4.44 2.09
CA TYR A 39 12.42 4.41 1.98
C TYR A 39 13.04 5.10 3.18
N TYR A 40 14.16 4.53 3.65
CA TYR A 40 14.87 4.96 4.84
C TYR A 40 16.33 5.28 4.50
N ALA A 41 16.79 6.45 4.90
CA ALA A 41 18.17 6.88 4.68
C ALA A 41 18.62 7.84 5.77
N THR A 42 19.92 7.95 5.98
CA THR A 42 20.53 8.88 6.95
C THR A 42 21.06 10.15 6.29
N ASP A 43 21.24 10.13 4.97
CA ASP A 43 21.75 11.25 4.19
C ASP A 43 20.63 12.03 3.49
N LEU A 44 20.69 13.36 3.57
CA LEU A 44 19.65 14.23 3.01
C LEU A 44 19.66 14.30 1.48
N GLN A 45 20.82 14.13 0.85
CA GLN A 45 20.93 14.11 -0.61
C GLN A 45 20.29 12.84 -1.17
N ASP A 46 20.56 11.68 -0.55
CA ASP A 46 19.94 10.40 -0.93
C ASP A 46 18.41 10.44 -0.76
N VAL A 47 17.92 11.00 0.34
CA VAL A 47 16.47 11.22 0.56
C VAL A 47 15.86 12.06 -0.55
N LEU A 48 16.53 13.15 -0.96
CA LEU A 48 16.05 14.01 -2.02
C LEU A 48 16.00 13.27 -3.36
N ASP A 49 17.09 12.63 -3.76
CA ASP A 49 17.20 11.94 -5.05
C ASP A 49 16.20 10.78 -5.14
N ARG A 50 16.09 9.98 -4.08
CA ARG A 50 15.15 8.87 -4.04
C ARG A 50 13.71 9.35 -4.02
N GLY A 51 13.39 10.39 -3.26
CA GLY A 51 12.03 10.95 -3.21
C GLY A 51 11.58 11.54 -4.56
N LEU A 52 12.49 12.19 -5.30
CA LEU A 52 12.21 12.65 -6.65
C LEU A 52 12.07 11.50 -7.65
N ALA A 53 12.80 10.39 -7.48
CA ALA A 53 12.58 9.19 -8.29
C ALA A 53 11.22 8.55 -8.01
N MET A 54 10.82 8.46 -6.74
CA MET A 54 9.51 7.93 -6.33
C MET A 54 8.35 8.73 -6.94
N SER A 55 8.45 10.07 -6.99
CA SER A 55 7.38 10.91 -7.55
C SER A 55 7.20 10.74 -9.06
N LYS A 56 8.27 10.43 -9.80
CA LYS A 56 8.24 10.16 -11.25
C LYS A 56 7.58 8.82 -11.60
N GLY A 57 7.72 7.82 -10.71
CA GLY A 57 7.13 6.49 -10.87
C GLY A 57 5.69 6.35 -10.36
N ARG A 58 5.10 7.43 -9.84
CA ARG A 58 3.74 7.39 -9.26
C ARG A 58 2.72 7.11 -10.38
N PRO A 59 1.99 5.98 -10.33
CA PRO A 59 0.81 5.81 -11.17
C PRO A 59 -0.13 6.98 -10.85
N ARG A 60 -0.76 7.59 -11.87
CA ARG A 60 -1.70 8.70 -11.61
C ARG A 60 -2.75 8.18 -10.63
N SER A 61 -3.35 9.04 -9.80
CA SER A 61 -4.33 8.60 -8.79
C SER A 61 -5.46 7.73 -9.36
N SER A 62 -5.77 7.85 -10.66
CA SER A 62 -6.65 6.94 -11.40
C SER A 62 -6.16 5.49 -11.44
N ASP A 63 -4.86 5.27 -11.55
CA ASP A 63 -4.23 3.98 -11.74
C ASP A 63 -4.09 3.22 -10.42
N TYR A 64 -3.90 3.93 -9.30
CA TYR A 64 -3.96 3.35 -7.95
C TYR A 64 -5.41 3.05 -7.54
N ALA A 65 -6.37 3.92 -7.89
CA ALA A 65 -7.79 3.66 -7.67
C ALA A 65 -8.26 2.46 -8.50
N ARG A 66 -7.89 2.40 -9.78
CA ARG A 66 -8.14 1.25 -10.67
C ARG A 66 -7.48 -0.01 -10.12
N SER A 67 -6.22 0.05 -9.69
CA SER A 67 -5.53 -1.12 -9.10
C SER A 67 -6.17 -1.58 -7.79
N ALA A 68 -6.63 -0.66 -6.93
CA ALA A 68 -7.30 -1.00 -5.68
C ALA A 68 -8.70 -1.58 -5.92
N GLU A 69 -9.44 -1.05 -6.89
CA GLU A 69 -10.74 -1.54 -7.32
C GLU A 69 -10.61 -2.89 -8.02
N GLU A 70 -9.64 -3.07 -8.92
CA GLU A 70 -9.31 -4.34 -9.57
C GLU A 70 -8.89 -5.40 -8.53
N ARG A 71 -8.07 -5.03 -7.54
CA ARG A 71 -7.74 -5.95 -6.43
C ARG A 71 -8.97 -6.30 -5.59
N ARG A 72 -9.83 -5.32 -5.27
CA ARG A 72 -11.10 -5.59 -4.57
C ARG A 72 -12.02 -6.49 -5.37
N MET A 73 -12.12 -6.27 -6.68
CA MET A 73 -12.91 -7.08 -7.60
C MET A 73 -12.32 -8.48 -7.75
N ALA A 74 -11.00 -8.61 -7.84
CA ALA A 74 -10.33 -9.91 -7.86
C ALA A 74 -10.55 -10.67 -6.54
N THR A 75 -10.44 -10.01 -5.38
CA THR A 75 -10.75 -10.62 -4.08
C THR A 75 -12.22 -11.01 -3.99
N ARG A 76 -13.13 -10.17 -4.47
CA ARG A 76 -14.58 -10.43 -4.45
C ARG A 76 -14.98 -11.55 -5.40
N ALA A 77 -14.36 -11.61 -6.58
CA ALA A 77 -14.52 -12.71 -7.54
C ALA A 77 -13.93 -14.01 -7.00
N HIS A 78 -12.77 -13.97 -6.33
CA HIS A 78 -12.18 -15.12 -5.67
C HIS A 78 -13.10 -15.66 -4.56
N LEU A 79 -13.63 -14.79 -3.70
CA LEU A 79 -14.60 -15.16 -2.65
C LEU A 79 -15.92 -15.68 -3.24
N ALA A 80 -16.38 -15.15 -4.37
CA ALA A 80 -17.58 -15.62 -5.07
C ALA A 80 -17.35 -16.94 -5.83
N ALA A 81 -16.11 -17.25 -6.20
CA ALA A 81 -15.70 -18.49 -6.83
C ALA A 81 -15.39 -19.60 -5.82
N LEU A 82 -15.30 -19.27 -4.52
CA LEU A 82 -15.31 -20.30 -3.49
C LEU A 82 -16.67 -21.00 -3.54
N PRO A 83 -16.71 -22.35 -3.55
CA PRO A 83 -17.97 -23.06 -3.46
C PRO A 83 -18.66 -22.60 -2.19
N LEU A 84 -19.88 -22.05 -2.31
CA LEU A 84 -20.76 -21.81 -1.19
C LEU A 84 -21.01 -23.17 -0.53
N MET A 85 -20.20 -23.52 0.48
CA MET A 85 -20.49 -24.64 1.35
C MET A 85 -21.82 -24.31 2.01
N ARG A 86 -22.88 -24.88 1.45
CA ARG A 86 -24.23 -24.80 1.99
C ARG A 86 -24.26 -25.70 3.21
N LEU A 87 -23.77 -25.19 4.33
CA LEU A 87 -23.90 -25.83 5.63
C LEU A 87 -25.38 -25.84 5.99
N VAL A 88 -26.04 -26.95 5.67
CA VAL A 88 -27.38 -27.24 6.17
C VAL A 88 -27.19 -27.79 7.58
N VAL A 89 -27.51 -26.97 8.58
CA VAL A 89 -27.55 -27.41 9.97
C VAL A 89 -28.81 -28.25 10.13
N ASN A 90 -28.65 -29.56 10.34
CA ASN A 90 -29.77 -30.41 10.73
C ASN A 90 -30.21 -30.08 12.16
N ARG A 91 -31.48 -30.34 12.49
CA ARG A 91 -32.11 -30.03 13.79
C ARG A 91 -31.38 -30.62 15.01
N GLU A 92 -30.44 -31.55 14.80
CA GLU A 92 -29.64 -32.23 15.82
C GLU A 92 -28.18 -31.75 15.93
N GLY A 93 -27.79 -30.68 15.22
CA GLY A 93 -26.48 -30.03 15.41
C GLY A 93 -25.26 -30.75 14.80
N GLY A 94 -25.46 -31.86 14.07
CA GLY A 94 -24.39 -32.53 13.34
C GLY A 94 -24.10 -31.91 11.97
N ILE A 95 -22.82 -31.56 11.71
CA ILE A 95 -22.33 -31.14 10.39
C ILE A 95 -22.09 -32.39 9.54
N ALA A 96 -22.83 -32.58 8.46
CA ALA A 96 -22.59 -33.65 7.49
C ALA A 96 -22.10 -33.05 6.15
N ASP A 97 -20.88 -33.41 5.75
CA ASP A 97 -20.36 -33.16 4.41
C ASP A 97 -21.02 -34.14 3.43
N ARG A 98 -21.74 -33.63 2.43
CA ARG A 98 -22.27 -34.46 1.34
C ARG A 98 -21.45 -34.22 0.07
N SER A 99 -20.20 -34.66 0.11
CA SER A 99 -19.39 -34.87 -1.09
C SER A 99 -19.40 -36.36 -1.45
N ARG A 100 -20.45 -36.85 -2.11
CA ARG A 100 -20.46 -38.04 -3.00
C ARG A 100 -21.85 -38.31 -3.57
N GLY A 101 -21.92 -38.43 -4.90
CA GLY A 101 -23.07 -38.92 -5.66
C GLY A 101 -23.49 -37.98 -6.76
#